data_AF-A0A9E4IYX6-F1
#
_entry.id   AF-A0A9E4IYX6-F1
#
_cell.length_a   1.000
_cell.length_b   1.000
_cell.length_c   1.000
_cell.angle_alpha   90.00
_cell.angle_beta   90.00
_cell.angle_gamma   90.00
#
_symmetry.space_group_name_H-M   'P 1'
#
loop_
_entity.id
_entity.type
_entity.pdbx_description
1 polymer ?
#
loop_
_entity_poly.entity_id
_entity_poly.type
_entity_poly.pdbx_seq_one_letter_code
_entity_poly.pdbx_strand_id
1 'polypeptide(L)'
;MTRGRDGSHYNPLAVPDITDPVRFHREQLAARRARAARLDSRHLWLSRGRIATVLALLALGGAVWQGWFSTWWLAVPAALFAALAVVHDRVLAALRVANRGADWHELGLARLEDRWVGRGEAGERFRDPDHPYALDLDIFGSGSLFQLLTTARTAAGEEALAGWLLAGADAGTVRRRQSAVRDLAARPPFREDLYTLGADVRSGVESPKLIAWAIAPPQLAGGILRTVAVALAVAVLAAIAAAVAGLAPWTPALGLAVFNAVAGMLFGGPVARVLHGASVPSRELDDFAALAARAGRERFAAERLQQLAGALGDGAGDPVRAARQLSRWVQMHEWQHNLVFAPIAAILLWGLQCAAAVEAWRARHGPAVEGWLRSAGELEALASLATYHFGRPDDPFPVLEDGDTPVFAGEELAHPLLPRATAVANDVTLCGEPQLLVVSGSNMSGKTT
;
A
#
# COMPACT_ATOMS: atom_id res chain seq x y z
N MET A 1 -7.41 -22.10 10.95
CA MET A 1 -8.42 -21.58 11.89
C MET A 1 -7.78 -21.40 13.25
N THR A 2 -7.40 -20.16 13.58
CA THR A 2 -7.24 -19.64 14.94
C THR A 2 -7.07 -18.13 14.76
N ARG A 3 -8.19 -17.42 14.87
CA ARG A 3 -8.24 -15.95 14.94
C ARG A 3 -7.47 -15.52 16.19
N GLY A 4 -6.31 -14.89 16.01
CA GLY A 4 -5.67 -14.11 17.05
C GLY A 4 -6.49 -12.86 17.29
N ARG A 5 -7.38 -12.91 18.28
CA ARG A 5 -7.91 -11.74 18.97
C ARG A 5 -6.73 -11.05 19.66
N ASP A 6 -6.08 -10.11 19.00
CA ASP A 6 -5.50 -8.96 19.69
C ASP A 6 -6.50 -7.82 19.54
N GLY A 7 -7.54 -7.91 20.36
CA GLY A 7 -8.33 -6.75 20.72
C GLY A 7 -7.41 -5.81 21.47
N SER A 8 -6.74 -4.94 20.73
CA SER A 8 -6.28 -3.65 21.25
C SER A 8 -7.45 -3.09 22.04
N HIS A 9 -7.34 -3.09 23.37
CA HIS A 9 -8.23 -2.38 24.26
C HIS A 9 -8.22 -0.91 23.84
N TYR A 10 -9.13 -0.58 22.92
CA TYR A 10 -9.66 0.74 22.72
C TYR A 10 -10.34 1.08 24.04
N ASN A 11 -9.78 2.03 24.78
CA ASN A 11 -10.48 2.59 25.93
C ASN A 11 -11.77 3.24 25.39
N PRO A 12 -12.99 2.78 25.72
CA PRO A 12 -14.23 3.32 25.15
C PRO A 12 -14.61 4.70 25.72
N LEU A 13 -13.76 5.33 26.53
CA LEU A 13 -14.08 6.54 27.26
C LEU A 13 -13.40 7.77 26.63
N ALA A 14 -13.94 8.11 25.46
CA ALA A 14 -13.92 9.40 24.75
C ALA A 14 -13.82 9.08 23.26
N VAL A 15 -14.91 9.23 22.51
CA VAL A 15 -14.78 9.50 21.07
C VAL A 15 -13.88 10.74 21.00
N PRO A 16 -12.71 10.67 20.34
CA PRO A 16 -11.81 11.81 20.30
C PRO A 16 -12.58 13.02 19.81
N ASP A 17 -12.47 14.14 20.51
CA ASP A 17 -13.15 15.36 20.15
C ASP A 17 -12.60 15.84 18.81
N ILE A 18 -13.37 15.64 17.75
CA ILE A 18 -13.00 16.03 16.38
C ILE A 18 -13.32 17.50 16.09
N THR A 19 -13.89 18.24 17.04
CA THR A 19 -14.31 19.64 16.85
C THR A 19 -13.13 20.62 16.91
N ASP A 20 -12.07 20.29 17.66
CA ASP A 20 -10.82 21.05 17.71
C ASP A 20 -9.69 20.22 17.08
N PRO A 21 -9.30 20.52 15.81
CA PRO A 21 -8.24 19.80 15.12
C PRO A 21 -6.89 19.83 15.84
N VAL A 22 -6.54 20.95 16.50
CA VAL A 22 -5.26 21.09 17.19
C VAL A 22 -5.22 20.19 18.42
N ARG A 23 -6.28 20.21 19.24
CA ARG A 23 -6.41 19.31 20.39
C ARG A 23 -6.39 17.85 19.94
N PHE A 24 -7.19 17.51 18.93
CA PHE A 24 -7.24 16.16 18.34
C PHE A 24 -5.84 15.66 17.98
N HIS A 25 -5.08 16.43 17.20
CA HIS A 25 -3.74 16.01 16.79
C HIS A 25 -2.76 15.91 17.96
N ARG A 26 -2.82 16.79 18.97
CA ARG A 26 -1.95 16.73 20.16
C ARG A 26 -2.20 15.48 21.02
N GLU A 27 -3.46 15.18 21.30
CA GLU A 27 -3.84 14.01 22.09
C GLU A 27 -3.43 12.71 21.40
N GLN A 28 -3.73 12.61 20.11
CA GLN A 28 -3.39 11.43 19.32
C GLN A 28 -1.87 11.28 19.16
N LEU A 29 -1.13 12.37 18.92
CA LEU A 29 0.34 12.34 18.87
C LEU A 29 0.93 11.80 20.18
N ALA A 30 0.45 12.28 21.33
CA ALA A 30 0.90 11.81 22.64
C ALA A 30 0.60 10.31 22.82
N ALA A 31 -0.59 9.85 22.44
CA ALA A 31 -0.98 8.45 22.51
C ALA A 31 -0.10 7.54 21.62
N ARG A 32 0.19 7.97 20.38
CA ARG A 32 1.04 7.23 19.43
C ARG A 32 2.50 7.19 19.89
N ARG A 33 3.07 8.29 20.37
CA ARG A 33 4.43 8.34 20.94
C ARG A 33 4.56 7.47 22.19
N ALA A 34 3.57 7.49 23.08
CA ALA A 34 3.58 6.62 24.26
C ALA A 34 3.51 5.14 23.88
N ARG A 35 2.73 4.78 22.84
CA ARG A 35 2.69 3.42 22.30
C ARG A 35 4.02 3.01 21.67
N ALA A 36 4.62 3.89 20.87
CA ALA A 36 5.93 3.67 20.26
C ALA A 36 7.01 3.41 21.32
N ALA A 37 7.11 4.26 22.36
CA ALA A 37 8.09 4.09 23.44
C ALA A 37 7.94 2.75 24.18
N ARG A 38 6.70 2.29 24.43
CA ARG A 38 6.44 0.96 25.02
C ARG A 38 6.89 -0.17 24.10
N LEU A 39 6.64 -0.06 22.80
CA LEU A 39 7.02 -1.08 21.82
C LEU A 39 8.53 -1.11 21.58
N ASP A 40 9.19 0.05 21.57
CA ASP A 40 10.63 0.18 21.46
C ASP A 40 11.35 -0.49 22.64
N SER A 41 10.88 -0.24 23.87
CA SER A 41 11.37 -0.92 25.06
C SER A 41 11.21 -2.45 24.95
N ARG A 42 10.06 -2.94 24.46
CA ARG A 42 9.83 -4.39 24.24
C ARG A 42 10.73 -4.96 23.15
N HIS A 43 10.95 -4.22 22.07
CA HIS A 43 11.86 -4.60 20.98
C HIS A 43 13.27 -4.84 21.52
N LEU A 44 13.80 -3.93 22.35
CA LEU A 44 15.13 -4.07 22.95
C LEU A 44 15.23 -5.30 23.86
N TRP A 45 14.21 -5.58 24.68
CA TRP A 45 14.17 -6.78 25.52
C TRP A 45 14.14 -8.07 24.69
N LEU A 46 13.34 -8.12 23.63
CA LEU A 46 13.28 -9.28 22.73
C LEU A 46 14.60 -9.47 21.96
N SER A 47 15.24 -8.38 21.52
CA SER A 47 16.54 -8.42 20.86
C SER A 47 17.63 -9.00 21.78
N ARG A 48 17.72 -8.52 23.03
CA ARG A 48 18.62 -9.07 24.05
C ARG A 48 18.32 -10.54 24.35
N GLY A 49 17.04 -10.91 24.46
CA GLY A 49 16.61 -12.29 24.63
C GLY A 49 17.08 -13.21 23.51
N ARG A 50 16.99 -12.76 22.25
CA ARG A 50 17.49 -13.51 21.09
C ARG A 50 19.01 -13.71 21.14
N ILE A 51 19.77 -12.67 21.48
CA ILE A 51 21.24 -12.78 21.66
C ILE A 51 21.56 -13.81 22.76
N ALA A 52 20.88 -13.75 23.90
CA ALA A 52 21.04 -14.72 24.98
C ALA A 52 20.73 -16.15 24.52
N THR A 53 19.69 -16.37 23.71
CA THR A 53 19.39 -17.70 23.17
C THR A 53 20.43 -18.21 22.19
N VAL A 54 21.06 -17.34 21.39
CA VAL A 54 22.17 -17.72 20.50
C VAL A 54 23.40 -18.12 21.32
N LEU A 55 23.75 -17.34 22.35
CA LEU A 55 24.85 -17.68 23.26
C LEU A 55 24.59 -19.02 23.98
N ALA A 56 23.36 -19.25 24.44
CA ALA A 56 22.97 -20.53 25.03
C ALA A 56 23.07 -21.68 24.03
N LEU A 57 22.70 -21.47 22.77
CA LEU A 57 22.80 -22.47 21.71
C LEU A 57 24.26 -22.82 21.40
N LEU A 58 25.16 -21.83 21.38
CA LEU A 58 26.61 -22.05 21.21
C LEU A 58 27.22 -22.81 22.39
N ALA A 59 26.90 -22.41 23.62
CA ALA A 59 27.39 -23.08 24.83
C ALA A 59 26.89 -24.54 24.91
N LEU A 60 25.61 -24.77 24.63
CA LEU A 60 25.03 -26.11 24.59
C LEU A 60 25.60 -26.94 23.43
N GLY A 61 25.87 -26.33 22.28
CA GLY A 61 26.56 -26.97 21.15
C GLY A 61 27.95 -27.47 21.55
N GLY A 62 28.72 -26.66 22.29
CA GLY A 62 30.00 -27.08 22.86
C GLY A 62 29.87 -28.25 23.83
N ALA A 63 28.87 -28.23 24.73
CA ALA A 63 28.63 -29.32 25.67
C ALA A 63 28.16 -30.62 24.99
N VAL A 64 27.36 -30.52 23.94
CA VAL A 64 26.97 -31.67 23.08
C VAL A 64 28.19 -32.24 22.37
N TRP A 65 29.09 -31.40 21.86
CA TRP A 65 30.34 -31.85 21.22
C TRP A 65 31.28 -32.57 22.19
N GLN A 66 31.31 -32.14 23.45
CA GLN A 66 32.02 -32.82 24.54
C GLN A 66 31.31 -34.09 25.06
N GLY A 67 30.13 -34.43 24.52
CA GLY A 67 29.36 -35.62 24.88
C GLY A 67 28.58 -35.52 26.19
N TRP A 68 28.46 -34.33 26.79
CA TRP A 68 27.74 -34.14 28.06
C TRP A 68 26.22 -34.21 27.90
N PHE A 69 25.72 -33.90 26.70
CA PHE A 69 24.29 -33.90 26.37
C PHE A 69 24.03 -34.47 24.97
N SER A 70 22.82 -34.98 24.74
CA SER A 70 22.34 -35.38 23.41
C SER A 70 22.04 -34.16 22.52
N THR A 71 22.21 -34.31 21.20
CA THR A 71 21.90 -33.29 20.18
C THR A 71 20.47 -32.78 20.22
N TRP A 72 19.50 -33.57 20.72
CA TRP A 72 18.10 -33.14 20.85
C TRP A 72 17.92 -31.94 21.79
N TRP A 73 18.83 -31.71 22.74
CA TRP A 73 18.77 -30.55 23.63
C TRP A 73 18.94 -29.21 22.90
N LEU A 74 19.54 -29.19 21.70
CA LEU A 74 19.66 -27.99 20.86
C LEU A 74 18.30 -27.52 20.30
N ALA A 75 17.30 -28.40 20.26
CA ALA A 75 15.97 -28.06 19.74
C ALA A 75 15.25 -27.02 20.61
N VAL A 76 15.47 -27.04 21.94
CA VAL A 76 14.84 -26.11 22.89
C VAL A 76 15.26 -24.65 22.66
N PRO A 77 16.55 -24.29 22.68
CA PRO A 77 16.97 -22.92 22.40
C PRO A 77 16.68 -22.52 20.95
N ALA A 78 16.72 -23.45 19.98
CA ALA A 78 16.33 -23.16 18.60
C ALA A 78 14.84 -22.79 18.47
N ALA A 79 13.95 -23.55 19.12
CA ALA A 79 12.51 -23.25 19.15
C ALA A 79 12.21 -21.94 19.88
N LEU A 80 12.90 -21.68 21.00
CA LEU A 80 12.77 -20.41 21.73
C LEU A 80 13.24 -19.22 20.88
N PHE A 81 14.37 -19.35 20.17
CA PHE A 81 14.85 -18.33 19.25
C PHE A 81 13.83 -18.05 18.14
N ALA A 82 13.27 -19.10 17.52
CA ALA A 82 12.25 -18.96 16.49
C ALA A 82 10.98 -18.25 17.01
N ALA A 83 10.51 -18.63 18.21
CA ALA A 83 9.36 -17.97 18.84
C ALA A 83 9.65 -16.49 19.15
N LEU A 84 10.82 -16.17 19.71
CA LEU A 84 11.26 -14.81 19.98
C LEU A 84 11.40 -13.99 18.69
N ALA A 85 11.90 -14.58 17.60
CA ALA A 85 12.00 -13.91 16.30
C ALA A 85 10.63 -13.53 15.75
N VAL A 86 9.65 -14.44 15.80
CA VAL A 86 8.26 -14.16 15.35
C VAL A 86 7.62 -13.04 16.18
N VAL A 87 7.77 -13.07 17.51
CA VAL A 87 7.23 -12.02 18.38
C VAL A 87 7.93 -10.69 18.14
N HIS A 88 9.25 -10.71 17.97
CA HIS A 88 10.07 -9.55 17.68
C HIS A 88 9.65 -8.85 16.38
N ASP A 89 9.42 -9.61 15.30
CA ASP A 89 8.99 -9.06 14.02
C ASP A 89 7.60 -8.42 14.11
N ARG A 90 6.68 -9.02 14.89
CA ARG A 90 5.36 -8.42 15.18
C ARG A 90 5.48 -7.12 15.97
N VAL A 91 6.36 -7.07 16.97
CA VAL A 91 6.61 -5.84 17.75
C VAL A 91 7.20 -4.75 16.86
N LEU A 92 8.15 -5.08 15.99
CA LEU A 92 8.73 -4.15 15.03
C LEU A 92 7.69 -3.62 14.04
N ALA A 93 6.81 -4.47 13.51
CA ALA A 93 5.72 -4.04 12.64
C ALA A 93 4.77 -3.08 13.37
N ALA A 94 4.38 -3.40 14.60
CA ALA A 94 3.54 -2.53 15.42
C ALA A 94 4.22 -1.19 15.75
N LEU A 95 5.54 -1.19 15.99
CA LEU A 95 6.33 0.00 16.24
C LEU A 95 6.36 0.92 15.02
N ARG A 96 6.59 0.36 13.81
CA ARG A 96 6.54 1.11 12.55
C ARG A 96 5.17 1.79 12.35
N VAL A 97 4.08 1.07 12.59
CA VAL A 97 2.72 1.65 12.49
C VAL A 97 2.51 2.76 13.53
N ALA A 98 2.98 2.57 14.77
CA ALA A 98 2.87 3.60 15.81
C ALA A 98 3.66 4.87 15.46
N ASN A 99 4.89 4.74 14.96
CA ASN A 99 5.71 5.86 14.53
C ASN A 99 5.09 6.60 13.34
N ARG A 100 4.62 5.88 12.31
CA ARG A 100 3.93 6.52 11.17
C ARG A 100 2.67 7.26 11.57
N GLY A 101 1.92 6.74 12.54
CA GLY A 101 0.77 7.46 13.10
C GLY A 101 1.19 8.72 13.87
N ALA A 102 2.31 8.68 14.61
CA ALA A 102 2.87 9.88 15.23
C ALA A 102 3.28 10.91 14.16
N ASP A 103 3.97 10.49 13.10
CA ASP A 103 4.37 11.37 11.99
C ASP A 103 3.16 12.03 11.33
N TRP A 104 2.06 11.28 11.10
CA TRP A 104 0.80 11.84 10.59
C TRP A 104 0.30 13.01 11.43
N HIS A 105 0.24 12.84 12.75
CA HIS A 105 -0.26 13.89 13.63
C HIS A 105 0.71 15.05 13.78
N GLU A 106 2.02 14.80 13.72
CA GLU A 106 3.04 15.84 13.73
C GLU A 106 2.99 16.72 12.46
N LEU A 107 2.77 16.11 11.29
CA LEU A 107 2.52 16.85 10.05
C LEU A 107 1.20 17.61 10.09
N GLY A 108 0.14 17.02 10.67
CA GLY A 108 -1.13 17.71 10.90
C GLY A 108 -0.96 18.98 11.74
N LEU A 109 -0.25 18.90 12.86
CA LEU A 109 0.07 20.07 13.69
C LEU A 109 0.93 21.08 12.93
N ALA A 110 1.94 20.63 12.18
CA ALA A 110 2.78 21.52 11.39
C ALA A 110 1.96 22.32 10.36
N ARG A 111 0.91 21.74 9.76
CA ARG A 111 0.00 22.45 8.85
C ARG A 111 -0.90 23.47 9.56
N LEU A 112 -1.36 23.13 10.77
CA LEU A 112 -2.22 24.00 11.58
C LEU A 112 -1.46 25.17 12.21
N GLU A 113 -0.15 25.00 12.42
CA GLU A 113 0.74 26.00 13.03
C GLU A 113 1.62 26.73 12.00
N ASP A 114 1.33 26.59 10.70
CA ASP A 114 2.07 27.21 9.59
C ASP A 114 3.59 26.87 9.55
N ARG A 115 3.97 25.68 10.07
CA ARG A 115 5.36 25.14 10.09
C ARG A 115 5.56 23.96 9.14
N TRP A 116 4.73 23.84 8.11
CA TRP A 116 4.66 22.67 7.23
C TRP A 116 5.68 22.70 6.09
N VAL A 117 6.17 23.87 5.69
CA VAL A 117 7.11 24.04 4.58
C VAL A 117 8.35 23.17 4.80
N GLY A 118 8.69 22.36 3.80
CA GLY A 118 9.83 21.43 3.85
C GLY A 118 9.61 20.14 4.64
N ARG A 119 8.41 19.88 5.18
CA ARG A 119 8.11 18.66 5.97
C ARG A 119 7.34 17.57 5.20
N GLY A 120 7.08 17.76 3.91
CA GLY A 120 6.29 16.84 3.09
C GLY A 120 6.77 16.75 1.64
N GLU A 121 6.09 15.93 0.84
CA GLU A 121 6.35 15.80 -0.60
C GLU A 121 6.00 17.09 -1.33
N ALA A 122 6.98 17.66 -2.03
CA ALA A 122 6.84 18.93 -2.74
C ALA A 122 6.21 18.78 -4.14
N GLY A 123 6.22 17.56 -4.69
CA GLY A 123 5.67 17.32 -6.02
C GLY A 123 6.55 17.87 -7.15
N GLU A 124 7.85 18.06 -6.92
CA GLU A 124 8.79 18.57 -7.92
C GLU A 124 8.77 17.75 -9.22
N ARG A 125 8.44 16.44 -9.13
CA ARG A 125 8.29 15.55 -10.29
C ARG A 125 7.13 15.90 -11.23
N PHE A 126 6.18 16.72 -10.79
CA PHE A 126 5.02 17.17 -11.57
C PHE A 126 5.18 18.60 -12.11
N ARG A 127 6.32 19.24 -11.83
CA ARG A 127 6.56 20.61 -12.24
C ARG A 127 6.75 20.66 -13.76
N ASP A 128 5.85 21.37 -14.42
CA ASP A 128 5.90 21.65 -15.84
C ASP A 128 6.07 23.17 -16.05
N PRO A 129 7.23 23.64 -16.54
CA PRO A 129 7.47 25.05 -16.79
C PRO A 129 6.53 25.68 -17.83
N ASP A 130 5.97 24.87 -18.73
CA ASP A 130 5.10 25.33 -19.81
C ASP A 130 3.61 25.36 -19.39
N HIS A 131 3.29 24.94 -18.16
CA HIS A 131 1.91 24.92 -17.69
C HIS A 131 1.36 26.34 -17.44
N PRO A 132 0.13 26.69 -17.89
CA PRO A 132 -0.36 28.06 -17.92
C PRO A 132 -0.35 28.86 -16.62
N TYR A 133 -0.43 28.17 -15.47
CA TYR A 133 -0.49 28.82 -14.15
C TYR A 133 0.29 28.10 -13.05
N ALA A 134 0.92 26.95 -13.33
CA ALA A 134 1.43 26.11 -12.23
C ALA A 134 2.63 26.73 -11.52
N LEU A 135 3.47 27.45 -12.26
CA LEU A 135 4.59 28.20 -11.72
C LEU A 135 4.12 29.44 -10.95
N ASP A 136 3.18 30.20 -11.51
CA ASP A 136 2.72 31.47 -10.93
C ASP A 136 1.92 31.28 -9.63
N LEU A 137 1.18 30.18 -9.52
CA LEU A 137 0.36 29.86 -8.34
C LEU A 137 1.07 28.94 -7.33
N ASP A 138 2.38 28.75 -7.46
CA ASP A 138 3.19 27.87 -6.59
C ASP A 138 2.51 26.51 -6.37
N ILE A 139 2.11 25.83 -7.44
CA ILE A 139 1.39 24.55 -7.34
C ILE A 139 2.31 23.44 -6.85
N PHE A 140 3.56 23.40 -7.34
CA PHE A 140 4.58 22.41 -6.98
C PHE A 140 5.86 23.05 -6.47
N GLY A 141 6.57 22.33 -5.60
CA GLY A 141 7.83 22.75 -5.02
C GLY A 141 7.78 22.97 -3.52
N SER A 142 8.89 23.44 -2.94
CA SER A 142 8.94 23.74 -1.51
C SER A 142 8.05 24.94 -1.20
N GLY A 143 7.12 24.78 -0.25
CA GLY A 143 6.15 25.82 0.11
C GLY A 143 4.95 25.91 -0.83
N SER A 144 4.71 24.88 -1.65
CA SER A 144 3.65 24.86 -2.65
C SER A 144 2.28 24.41 -2.13
N LEU A 145 1.22 24.65 -2.92
CA LEU A 145 -0.12 24.15 -2.63
C LEU A 145 -0.17 22.62 -2.59
N PHE A 146 0.53 21.93 -3.49
CA PHE A 146 0.64 20.47 -3.44
C PHE A 146 1.27 19.99 -2.13
N GLN A 147 2.36 20.62 -1.66
CA GLN A 147 3.01 20.24 -0.39
C GLN A 147 2.09 20.46 0.81
N LEU A 148 1.33 21.55 0.81
CA LEU A 148 0.35 21.84 1.85
C LEU A 148 -0.76 20.77 1.91
N LEU A 149 -1.32 20.42 0.75
CA LEU A 149 -2.47 19.51 0.65
C LEU A 149 -2.09 18.04 0.79
N THR A 150 -0.97 17.61 0.20
CA THR A 150 -0.71 16.20 -0.02
C THR A 150 -0.52 15.44 1.28
N THR A 151 -1.30 14.38 1.40
CA THR A 151 -1.10 13.33 2.40
C THR A 151 -1.01 11.94 1.77
N ALA A 152 -1.10 11.89 0.45
CA ALA A 152 -1.00 10.67 -0.33
C ALA A 152 0.37 10.02 -0.08
N ARG A 153 0.37 8.70 0.01
CA ARG A 153 1.58 7.91 0.16
C ARG A 153 1.84 7.08 -1.08
N THR A 154 0.87 6.77 -1.91
CA THR A 154 1.15 6.08 -3.17
C THR A 154 1.49 7.05 -4.29
N ALA A 155 2.30 6.59 -5.26
CA ALA A 155 2.58 7.36 -6.47
C ALA A 155 1.30 7.73 -7.22
N ALA A 156 0.32 6.81 -7.28
CA ALA A 156 -0.98 7.03 -7.89
C ALA A 156 -1.82 8.10 -7.17
N GLY A 157 -1.73 8.18 -5.83
CA GLY A 157 -2.41 9.20 -5.05
C GLY A 157 -1.81 10.60 -5.24
N GLU A 158 -0.49 10.68 -5.27
CA GLU A 158 0.24 11.90 -5.61
C GLU A 158 -0.10 12.36 -7.04
N GLU A 159 -0.10 11.46 -8.02
CA GLU A 159 -0.46 11.74 -9.43
C GLU A 159 -1.92 12.19 -9.58
N ALA A 160 -2.85 11.54 -8.87
CA ALA A 160 -4.26 11.92 -8.90
C ALA A 160 -4.47 13.35 -8.35
N LEU A 161 -3.83 13.68 -7.22
CA LEU A 161 -3.91 15.03 -6.64
C LEU A 161 -3.25 16.08 -7.54
N ALA A 162 -2.06 15.79 -8.07
CA ALA A 162 -1.35 16.68 -8.98
C ALA A 162 -2.19 16.96 -10.24
N GLY A 163 -2.78 15.94 -10.84
CA GLY A 163 -3.67 16.09 -11.98
C GLY A 163 -4.89 16.97 -11.69
N TRP A 164 -5.45 16.92 -10.48
CA TRP A 164 -6.58 17.77 -10.09
C TRP A 164 -6.19 19.24 -9.83
N LEU A 165 -4.93 19.49 -9.46
CA LEU A 165 -4.40 20.84 -9.32
C LEU A 165 -3.99 21.47 -10.66
N LEU A 166 -3.71 20.64 -11.67
CA LEU A 166 -3.35 21.09 -13.02
C LEU A 166 -4.55 21.19 -13.97
N ALA A 167 -5.62 20.46 -13.72
CA ALA A 167 -6.81 20.47 -14.56
C ALA A 167 -8.11 20.48 -13.76
N GLY A 168 -8.98 21.44 -14.09
CA GLY A 168 -10.35 21.50 -13.57
C GLY A 168 -11.20 20.30 -14.03
N ALA A 169 -12.24 20.00 -13.25
CA ALA A 169 -13.22 18.97 -13.58
C ALA A 169 -14.62 19.59 -13.76
N ASP A 170 -15.53 18.85 -14.39
CA ASP A 170 -16.93 19.26 -14.52
C ASP A 170 -17.62 19.42 -13.15
N ALA A 171 -18.67 20.24 -13.09
CA ALA A 171 -19.39 20.53 -11.85
C ALA A 171 -19.94 19.28 -11.16
N GLY A 172 -20.40 18.29 -11.92
CA GLY A 172 -20.88 17.02 -11.38
C GLY A 172 -19.77 16.24 -10.67
N THR A 173 -18.58 16.17 -11.29
CA THR A 173 -17.38 15.58 -10.67
C THR A 173 -16.95 16.34 -9.43
N VAL A 174 -16.92 17.68 -9.47
CA VAL A 174 -16.55 18.49 -8.31
C VAL A 174 -17.52 18.26 -7.15
N ARG A 175 -18.84 18.28 -7.37
CA ARG A 175 -19.85 17.98 -6.32
C ARG A 175 -19.64 16.60 -5.70
N ARG A 176 -19.36 15.56 -6.50
CA ARG A 176 -19.05 14.21 -6.00
C ARG A 176 -17.79 14.21 -5.14
N ARG A 177 -16.73 14.93 -5.55
CA ARG A 177 -15.50 15.09 -4.76
C ARG A 177 -15.77 15.85 -3.46
N GLN A 178 -16.50 16.96 -3.49
CA GLN A 178 -16.86 17.72 -2.28
C GLN A 178 -17.62 16.85 -1.26
N SER A 179 -18.60 16.05 -1.72
CA SER A 179 -19.33 15.10 -0.87
C SER A 179 -18.39 14.05 -0.24
N ALA A 180 -17.49 13.48 -1.04
CA ALA A 180 -16.50 12.53 -0.55
C ALA A 180 -15.49 13.15 0.45
N VAL A 181 -15.05 14.39 0.20
CA VAL A 181 -14.16 15.13 1.10
C VAL A 181 -14.82 15.36 2.46
N ARG A 182 -16.11 15.76 2.49
CA ARG A 182 -16.88 15.92 3.75
C ARG A 182 -16.99 14.61 4.52
N ASP A 183 -17.33 13.51 3.84
CA ASP A 183 -17.45 12.19 4.47
C ASP A 183 -16.11 11.70 5.05
N LEU A 184 -15.00 11.89 4.32
CA LEU A 184 -13.66 11.53 4.81
C LEU A 184 -13.17 12.45 5.94
N ALA A 185 -13.51 13.75 5.92
CA ALA A 185 -13.12 14.70 6.94
C ALA A 185 -13.65 14.26 8.32
N ALA A 186 -14.88 13.75 8.36
CA ALA A 186 -15.51 13.17 9.56
C ALA A 186 -14.90 11.83 10.02
N ARG A 187 -13.91 11.28 9.30
CA ARG A 187 -13.27 9.98 9.60
C ARG A 187 -11.75 10.06 9.80
N PRO A 188 -11.24 10.82 10.80
CA PRO A 188 -9.80 10.88 11.06
C PRO A 188 -9.10 9.52 11.23
N PRO A 189 -9.67 8.51 11.92
CA PRO A 189 -9.02 7.20 12.06
C PRO A 189 -8.81 6.48 10.72
N PHE A 190 -9.78 6.59 9.80
CA PHE A 190 -9.64 6.03 8.46
C PHE A 190 -8.51 6.71 7.68
N ARG A 191 -8.41 8.04 7.75
CA ARG A 191 -7.35 8.80 7.07
C ARG A 191 -5.96 8.49 7.63
N GLU A 192 -5.85 8.32 8.95
CA GLU A 192 -4.61 7.87 9.59
C GLU A 192 -4.24 6.44 9.15
N ASP A 193 -5.21 5.51 9.10
CA ASP A 193 -4.98 4.15 8.61
C ASP A 193 -4.51 4.16 7.15
N LEU A 194 -5.11 5.00 6.30
CA LEU A 194 -4.72 5.14 4.90
C LEU A 194 -3.26 5.62 4.77
N TYR A 195 -2.88 6.65 5.53
CA TYR A 195 -1.51 7.15 5.56
C TYR A 195 -0.50 6.12 6.06
N THR A 196 -0.83 5.42 7.14
CA THR A 196 0.08 4.44 7.75
C THR A 196 0.24 3.19 6.87
N LEU A 197 -0.81 2.74 6.17
CA LEU A 197 -0.74 1.61 5.24
C LEU A 197 -0.09 1.98 3.91
N GLY A 198 -0.40 3.15 3.36
CA GLY A 198 0.13 3.61 2.07
C GLY A 198 1.65 3.84 2.08
N ALA A 199 2.27 4.05 3.24
CA ALA A 199 3.71 4.23 3.33
C ALA A 199 4.51 2.97 2.94
N ASP A 200 4.01 1.77 3.23
CA ASP A 200 4.63 0.52 2.75
C ASP A 200 4.50 0.41 1.22
N VAL A 201 3.34 0.84 0.70
CA VAL A 201 3.05 0.90 -0.74
C VAL A 201 3.96 1.91 -1.46
N ARG A 202 4.28 3.08 -0.88
CA ARG A 202 5.20 4.07 -1.46
C ARG A 202 6.59 3.51 -1.73
N SER A 203 7.12 2.76 -0.75
CA SER A 203 8.46 2.19 -0.83
C SER A 203 8.55 0.98 -1.74
N GLY A 204 7.42 0.33 -2.00
CA GLY A 204 7.33 -0.91 -2.77
C GLY A 204 6.89 -0.69 -4.21
N VAL A 205 5.79 0.06 -4.43
CA VAL A 205 5.04 0.04 -5.70
C VAL A 205 5.58 1.06 -6.70
N GLU A 206 6.36 0.56 -7.65
CA GLU A 206 6.64 1.30 -8.87
C GLU A 206 5.49 1.11 -9.86
N SER A 207 4.41 1.89 -9.71
CA SER A 207 3.15 1.74 -10.46
C SER A 207 3.33 1.42 -11.96
N PRO A 208 4.20 2.11 -12.72
CA PRO A 208 4.38 1.81 -14.14
C PRO A 208 5.00 0.44 -14.41
N LYS A 209 5.98 0.01 -13.60
CA LYS A 209 6.63 -1.30 -13.75
C LYS A 209 5.69 -2.43 -13.38
N LEU A 210 4.91 -2.26 -12.31
CA LEU A 210 3.91 -3.23 -11.89
C LEU A 210 2.83 -3.43 -12.97
N ILE A 211 2.29 -2.34 -13.51
CA ILE A 211 1.29 -2.38 -14.59
C ILE A 211 1.89 -3.04 -15.83
N ALA A 212 3.07 -2.60 -16.27
CA ALA A 212 3.75 -3.18 -17.44
C ALA A 212 4.01 -4.68 -17.27
N TRP A 213 4.47 -5.12 -16.10
CA TRP A 213 4.61 -6.54 -15.80
C TRP A 213 3.25 -7.26 -15.80
N ALA A 214 2.20 -6.67 -15.25
CA ALA A 214 0.89 -7.30 -15.14
C ALA A 214 0.26 -7.59 -16.51
N ILE A 215 0.46 -6.69 -17.49
CA ILE A 215 -0.14 -6.80 -18.84
C ILE A 215 0.81 -7.34 -19.91
N ALA A 216 2.10 -7.50 -19.62
CA ALA A 216 3.06 -7.99 -20.61
C ALA A 216 2.65 -9.37 -21.18
N PRO A 217 3.04 -9.70 -22.42
CA PRO A 217 2.66 -10.97 -23.05
C PRO A 217 3.11 -12.18 -22.21
N PRO A 218 2.39 -13.32 -22.29
CA PRO A 218 2.83 -14.56 -21.66
C PRO A 218 4.13 -15.04 -22.30
N GLN A 219 5.05 -15.54 -21.48
CA GLN A 219 6.32 -16.12 -21.91
C GLN A 219 6.20 -17.64 -22.12
N LEU A 220 5.16 -18.28 -21.57
CA LEU A 220 4.86 -19.69 -21.75
C LEU A 220 3.55 -19.85 -22.54
N ALA A 221 3.42 -20.95 -23.28
CA ALA A 221 2.14 -21.36 -23.88
C ALA A 221 1.20 -21.92 -22.78
N GLY A 222 0.84 -21.07 -21.82
CA GLY A 222 0.48 -21.45 -20.44
C GLY A 222 -0.64 -22.48 -20.30
N GLY A 223 -1.67 -22.46 -21.16
CA GLY A 223 -2.80 -23.39 -21.08
C GLY A 223 -2.41 -24.83 -21.45
N ILE A 224 -1.74 -25.01 -22.59
CA ILE A 224 -1.32 -26.32 -23.09
C ILE A 224 -0.20 -26.86 -22.21
N LEU A 225 0.80 -26.02 -21.90
CA LEU A 225 1.97 -26.43 -21.15
C LEU A 225 1.61 -26.85 -19.71
N ARG A 226 0.65 -26.15 -19.07
CA ARG A 226 0.13 -26.57 -17.77
C ARG A 226 -0.64 -27.88 -17.86
N THR A 227 -1.47 -28.07 -18.89
CA THR A 227 -2.25 -29.30 -19.07
C THR A 227 -1.31 -30.50 -19.26
N VAL A 228 -0.27 -30.35 -20.09
CA VAL A 228 0.77 -31.37 -20.28
C VAL A 228 1.52 -31.63 -18.99
N ALA A 229 1.94 -30.59 -18.26
CA ALA A 229 2.65 -30.74 -16.99
C ALA A 229 1.82 -31.48 -15.93
N VAL A 230 0.53 -31.16 -15.82
CA VAL A 230 -0.40 -31.85 -14.91
C VAL A 230 -0.60 -33.30 -15.36
N ALA A 231 -0.79 -33.56 -16.66
CA ALA A 231 -0.93 -34.91 -17.18
C ALA A 231 0.32 -35.77 -16.89
N LEU A 232 1.52 -35.22 -17.08
CA LEU A 232 2.79 -35.88 -16.77
C LEU A 232 2.97 -36.12 -15.25
N ALA A 233 2.57 -35.15 -14.42
CA ALA A 233 2.59 -35.31 -12.96
C ALA A 233 1.60 -36.38 -12.47
N VAL A 234 0.40 -36.43 -13.05
CA VAL A 234 -0.59 -37.48 -12.75
C VAL A 234 -0.11 -38.85 -13.24
N ALA A 235 0.49 -38.91 -14.44
CA ALA A 235 1.01 -40.14 -15.02
C ALA A 235 2.12 -40.77 -14.15
N VAL A 236 3.09 -39.95 -13.68
CA VAL A 236 4.15 -40.46 -12.80
C VAL A 236 3.62 -40.90 -11.44
N LEU A 237 2.65 -40.18 -10.86
CA LEU A 237 2.00 -40.59 -9.61
C LEU A 237 1.19 -41.89 -9.77
N ALA A 238 0.47 -42.05 -10.89
CA ALA A 238 -0.26 -43.28 -11.19
C ALA A 238 0.69 -44.47 -11.40
N ALA A 239 1.82 -44.26 -12.08
CA ALA A 239 2.85 -45.28 -12.27
C ALA A 239 3.49 -45.69 -10.93
N ILE A 240 3.78 -44.73 -10.04
CA ILE A 240 4.28 -45.01 -8.69
C ILE A 240 3.23 -45.82 -7.90
N ALA A 241 1.96 -45.41 -7.92
CA ALA A 241 0.88 -46.12 -7.21
C ALA A 241 0.69 -47.55 -7.71
N ALA A 242 0.73 -47.76 -9.03
CA ALA A 242 0.66 -49.10 -9.63
C ALA A 242 1.85 -49.98 -9.23
N ALA A 243 3.06 -49.42 -9.17
CA ALA A 243 4.26 -50.13 -8.73
C ALA A 243 4.19 -50.53 -7.24
N VAL A 244 3.75 -49.61 -6.38
CA VAL A 244 3.55 -49.88 -4.94
C VAL A 244 2.48 -50.96 -4.70
N ALA A 245 1.40 -50.96 -5.50
CA ALA A 245 0.35 -51.97 -5.44
C ALA A 245 0.74 -53.33 -6.04
N GLY A 246 1.95 -53.46 -6.61
CA GLY A 246 2.40 -54.68 -7.29
C GLY A 246 1.74 -54.95 -8.64
N LEU A 247 1.05 -53.96 -9.21
CA LEU A 247 0.34 -54.07 -10.50
C LEU A 247 1.26 -53.83 -11.69
N ALA A 248 2.42 -53.20 -11.49
CA ALA A 248 3.40 -52.87 -12.53
C ALA A 248 4.84 -52.89 -11.98
N PRO A 249 5.87 -53.08 -12.82
CA PRO A 249 7.27 -52.89 -12.40
C PRO A 249 7.58 -51.41 -12.14
N TRP A 250 8.68 -51.13 -11.42
CA TRP A 250 9.15 -49.77 -11.14
C TRP A 250 9.75 -49.03 -12.35
N THR A 251 10.07 -49.74 -13.43
CA THR A 251 10.73 -49.19 -14.63
C THR A 251 9.95 -48.04 -15.30
N PRO A 252 8.64 -48.11 -15.58
CA PRO A 252 7.87 -46.98 -16.12
C PRO A 252 7.82 -45.78 -15.16
N ALA A 253 7.72 -46.02 -13.86
CA ALA A 253 7.69 -44.95 -12.86
C ALA A 253 9.03 -44.18 -12.81
N LEU A 254 10.16 -44.90 -12.82
CA LEU A 254 11.49 -44.30 -12.87
C LEU A 254 11.75 -43.58 -14.19
N GLY A 255 11.35 -44.17 -15.33
CA GLY A 255 11.48 -43.54 -16.64
C GLY A 255 10.72 -42.22 -16.73
N LEU A 256 9.46 -42.19 -16.28
CA LEU A 256 8.64 -40.98 -16.22
C LEU A 256 9.20 -39.94 -15.24
N ALA A 257 9.72 -40.36 -14.09
CA ALA A 257 10.35 -39.46 -13.13
C ALA A 257 11.61 -38.78 -13.70
N VAL A 258 12.48 -39.55 -14.37
CA VAL A 258 13.67 -39.00 -15.04
C VAL A 258 13.27 -38.09 -16.19
N PHE A 259 12.28 -38.47 -17.00
CA PHE A 259 11.75 -37.64 -18.08
C PHE A 259 11.23 -36.30 -17.56
N ASN A 260 10.43 -36.29 -16.49
CA ASN A 260 9.95 -35.06 -15.86
C ASN A 260 11.09 -34.21 -15.30
N ALA A 261 12.10 -34.83 -14.66
CA ALA A 261 13.26 -34.10 -14.15
C ALA A 261 14.05 -33.41 -15.29
N VAL A 262 14.31 -34.13 -16.40
CA VAL A 262 14.99 -33.57 -17.58
C VAL A 262 14.15 -32.48 -18.23
N ALA A 263 12.84 -32.69 -18.40
CA ALA A 263 11.94 -31.67 -18.91
C ALA A 263 11.96 -30.41 -18.02
N GLY A 264 11.93 -30.57 -16.70
CA GLY A 264 12.05 -29.47 -15.75
C GLY A 264 13.35 -28.68 -15.91
N MET A 265 14.48 -29.35 -16.18
CA MET A 265 15.76 -28.69 -16.45
C MET A 265 15.72 -27.90 -17.77
N LEU A 266 15.19 -28.48 -18.84
CA LEU A 266 15.08 -27.83 -20.15
C LEU A 266 14.18 -26.57 -20.12
N PHE A 267 13.07 -26.63 -19.37
CA PHE A 267 12.18 -25.49 -19.17
C PHE A 267 12.58 -24.56 -18.02
N GLY A 268 13.70 -24.84 -17.34
CA GLY A 268 14.13 -24.11 -16.14
C GLY A 268 14.38 -22.62 -16.37
N GLY A 269 14.99 -22.23 -17.50
CA GLY A 269 15.27 -20.83 -17.83
C GLY A 269 14.01 -19.96 -17.97
N PRO A 270 13.05 -20.31 -18.86
CA PRO A 270 11.77 -19.62 -18.96
C PRO A 270 10.97 -19.59 -17.65
N VAL A 271 10.92 -20.71 -16.92
CA VAL A 271 10.22 -20.81 -15.62
C VAL A 271 10.83 -19.86 -14.60
N ALA A 272 12.17 -19.82 -14.49
CA ALA A 272 12.87 -18.93 -13.57
C ALA A 272 12.61 -17.45 -13.91
N ARG A 273 12.57 -17.07 -15.20
CA ARG A 273 12.26 -15.68 -15.61
C ARG A 273 10.85 -15.25 -15.18
N VAL A 274 9.85 -16.10 -15.36
CA VAL A 274 8.46 -15.81 -14.93
C VAL A 274 8.37 -15.63 -13.42
N LEU A 275 8.96 -16.56 -12.66
CA LEU A 275 8.82 -16.60 -11.20
C LEU A 275 9.68 -15.56 -10.50
N HIS A 276 10.92 -15.34 -10.97
CA HIS A 276 11.76 -14.26 -10.47
C HIS A 276 11.14 -12.89 -10.76
N GLY A 277 10.60 -12.70 -11.97
CA GLY A 277 9.88 -11.48 -12.36
C GLY A 277 8.60 -11.23 -11.57
N ALA A 278 8.00 -12.24 -10.95
CA ALA A 278 6.80 -12.11 -10.12
C ALA A 278 7.08 -11.77 -8.65
N SER A 279 8.32 -11.91 -8.17
CA SER A 279 8.66 -11.76 -6.75
C SER A 279 8.44 -10.34 -6.21
N VAL A 280 8.86 -9.32 -6.97
CA VAL A 280 8.68 -7.90 -6.64
C VAL A 280 7.19 -7.51 -6.74
N PRO A 281 6.51 -7.72 -7.89
CA PRO A 281 5.07 -7.48 -8.02
C PRO A 281 4.19 -8.15 -6.95
N SER A 282 4.56 -9.36 -6.52
CA SER A 282 3.83 -10.05 -5.46
C SER A 282 3.90 -9.31 -4.12
N ARG A 283 5.07 -8.78 -3.75
CA ARG A 283 5.22 -7.99 -2.51
C ARG A 283 4.47 -6.67 -2.61
N GLU A 284 4.62 -5.98 -3.74
CA GLU A 284 3.93 -4.73 -4.05
C GLU A 284 2.40 -4.86 -3.94
N LEU A 285 1.84 -5.93 -4.51
CA LEU A 285 0.39 -6.20 -4.44
C LEU A 285 -0.06 -6.64 -3.04
N ASP A 286 0.79 -7.34 -2.28
CA ASP A 286 0.49 -7.68 -0.89
C ASP A 286 0.43 -6.42 0.01
N ASP A 287 1.35 -5.46 -0.18
CA ASP A 287 1.33 -4.17 0.51
C ASP A 287 0.07 -3.36 0.13
N PHE A 288 -0.23 -3.31 -1.17
CA PHE A 288 -1.46 -2.68 -1.68
C PHE A 288 -2.73 -3.33 -1.11
N ALA A 289 -2.76 -4.65 -0.96
CA ALA A 289 -3.91 -5.39 -0.47
C ALA A 289 -4.30 -4.99 0.96
N ALA A 290 -3.37 -4.51 1.78
CA ALA A 290 -3.69 -4.01 3.12
C ALA A 290 -4.52 -2.71 3.05
N LEU A 291 -4.14 -1.79 2.17
CA LEU A 291 -4.88 -0.55 1.90
C LEU A 291 -6.26 -0.85 1.30
N ALA A 292 -6.33 -1.69 0.28
CA ALA A 292 -7.58 -2.10 -0.34
C ALA A 292 -8.53 -2.78 0.66
N ALA A 293 -8.00 -3.69 1.50
CA ALA A 293 -8.77 -4.32 2.56
C ALA A 293 -9.30 -3.34 3.62
N ARG A 294 -8.56 -2.26 3.90
CA ARG A 294 -9.01 -1.21 4.82
C ARG A 294 -10.12 -0.36 4.21
N ALA A 295 -9.99 -0.01 2.94
CA ALA A 295 -11.00 0.73 2.18
C ALA A 295 -12.29 -0.07 2.01
N GLY A 296 -12.21 -1.33 1.59
CA GLY A 296 -13.39 -2.18 1.34
C GLY A 296 -14.20 -2.54 2.60
N ARG A 297 -13.64 -2.40 3.81
CA ARG A 297 -14.36 -2.63 5.08
C ARG A 297 -15.05 -1.38 5.62
N GLU A 298 -14.66 -0.20 5.16
CA GLU A 298 -15.22 1.07 5.62
C GLU A 298 -16.57 1.32 4.95
N ARG A 299 -17.56 1.78 5.71
CA ARG A 299 -18.89 2.09 5.16
C ARG A 299 -19.03 3.58 4.92
N PHE A 300 -18.87 3.99 3.68
CA PHE A 300 -18.96 5.40 3.29
C PHE A 300 -20.40 5.87 3.08
N ALA A 301 -20.64 7.14 3.38
CA ALA A 301 -21.89 7.83 3.08
C ALA A 301 -21.88 8.42 1.66
N ALA A 302 -20.73 8.92 1.19
CA ALA A 302 -20.62 9.50 -0.14
C ALA A 302 -20.62 8.41 -1.23
N GLU A 303 -21.46 8.58 -2.24
CA GLU A 303 -21.61 7.62 -3.35
C GLU A 303 -20.28 7.32 -4.04
N ARG A 304 -19.45 8.34 -4.30
CA ARG A 304 -18.15 8.15 -4.96
C ARG A 304 -17.22 7.25 -4.13
N LEU A 305 -17.21 7.40 -2.81
CA LEU A 305 -16.40 6.54 -1.94
C LEU A 305 -16.93 5.11 -1.87
N GLN A 306 -18.26 4.92 -1.94
CA GLN A 306 -18.84 3.58 -2.07
C GLN A 306 -18.41 2.90 -3.37
N GLN A 307 -18.39 3.63 -4.49
CA GLN A 307 -17.88 3.13 -5.77
C GLN A 307 -16.40 2.74 -5.67
N LEU A 308 -15.56 3.59 -5.08
CA LEU A 308 -14.13 3.30 -4.88
C LEU A 308 -13.92 2.11 -3.95
N ALA A 309 -14.68 2.02 -2.85
CA ALA A 309 -14.63 0.89 -1.92
C ALA A 309 -15.06 -0.41 -2.59
N GLY A 310 -16.06 -0.38 -3.46
CA GLY A 310 -16.48 -1.53 -4.27
C GLY A 310 -15.50 -1.90 -5.39
N ALA A 311 -14.74 -0.95 -5.94
CA ALA A 311 -13.65 -1.26 -6.85
C ALA A 311 -12.45 -1.91 -6.13
N LEU A 312 -12.29 -1.59 -4.84
CA LEU A 312 -11.23 -2.08 -3.96
C LEU A 312 -11.65 -3.28 -3.09
N GLY A 313 -12.91 -3.73 -3.18
CA GLY A 313 -13.50 -4.75 -2.31
C GLY A 313 -14.55 -5.63 -2.99
N ASP A 314 -14.70 -6.86 -2.52
CA ASP A 314 -15.72 -7.87 -2.86
C ASP A 314 -16.15 -7.98 -4.35
N GLY A 315 -15.50 -8.92 -5.07
CA GLY A 315 -15.89 -9.34 -6.42
C GLY A 315 -14.94 -10.40 -7.00
N ALA A 316 -15.21 -10.88 -8.23
CA ALA A 316 -14.32 -11.82 -8.93
C ALA A 316 -12.94 -11.21 -9.29
N GLY A 317 -12.80 -9.88 -9.14
CA GLY A 317 -11.59 -9.09 -9.27
C GLY A 317 -11.18 -8.37 -7.98
N ASP A 318 -11.48 -8.94 -6.80
CA ASP A 318 -11.00 -8.41 -5.52
C ASP A 318 -9.46 -8.37 -5.47
N PRO A 319 -8.84 -7.18 -5.32
CA PRO A 319 -7.39 -7.04 -5.26
C PRO A 319 -6.75 -7.81 -4.10
N VAL A 320 -7.45 -7.93 -2.96
CA VAL A 320 -6.93 -8.62 -1.76
C VAL A 320 -6.80 -10.11 -2.03
N ARG A 321 -7.82 -10.71 -2.63
CA ARG A 321 -7.79 -12.12 -3.03
C ARG A 321 -6.82 -12.35 -4.18
N ALA A 322 -6.68 -11.41 -5.11
CA ALA A 322 -5.74 -11.51 -6.22
C ALA A 322 -4.27 -11.49 -5.72
N ALA A 323 -3.91 -10.55 -4.84
CA ALA A 323 -2.59 -10.47 -4.23
C ALA A 323 -2.23 -11.77 -3.48
N ARG A 324 -3.13 -12.26 -2.61
CA ARG A 324 -2.95 -13.54 -1.90
C ARG A 324 -2.83 -14.75 -2.81
N GLN A 325 -3.46 -14.73 -3.99
CA GLN A 325 -3.29 -15.82 -4.97
C GLN A 325 -1.87 -15.80 -5.54
N LEU A 326 -1.38 -14.64 -5.97
CA LEU A 326 -0.04 -14.49 -6.51
C LEU A 326 1.03 -14.83 -5.47
N SER A 327 0.90 -14.28 -4.26
CA SER A 327 1.80 -14.52 -3.13
C SER A 327 1.90 -16.01 -2.78
N ARG A 328 0.77 -16.73 -2.80
CA ARG A 328 0.80 -18.19 -2.62
C ARG A 328 1.60 -18.91 -3.70
N TRP A 329 1.45 -18.56 -4.97
CA TRP A 329 2.20 -19.22 -6.04
C TRP A 329 3.70 -18.92 -5.98
N VAL A 330 4.08 -17.69 -5.64
CA VAL A 330 5.49 -17.31 -5.43
C VAL A 330 6.08 -18.03 -4.22
N GLN A 331 5.38 -18.07 -3.07
CA GLN A 331 5.84 -18.81 -1.88
C GLN A 331 5.91 -20.32 -2.11
N MET A 332 4.95 -20.89 -2.86
CA MET A 332 4.98 -22.31 -3.24
C MET A 332 6.21 -22.64 -4.08
N HIS A 333 6.64 -21.74 -4.96
CA HIS A 333 7.87 -21.93 -5.73
C HIS A 333 9.10 -22.07 -4.83
N GLU A 334 9.18 -21.30 -3.74
CA GLU A 334 10.32 -21.36 -2.81
C GLU A 334 10.51 -22.76 -2.20
N TRP A 335 9.44 -23.55 -2.07
CA TRP A 335 9.51 -24.91 -1.51
C TRP A 335 10.41 -25.84 -2.32
N GLN A 336 10.56 -25.61 -3.62
CA GLN A 336 11.43 -26.43 -4.47
C GLN A 336 12.90 -26.39 -4.04
N HIS A 337 13.31 -25.35 -3.30
CA HIS A 337 14.68 -25.20 -2.79
C HIS A 337 14.91 -25.96 -1.48
N ASN A 338 13.87 -26.55 -0.89
CA ASN A 338 14.01 -27.45 0.24
C ASN A 338 14.56 -28.80 -0.23
N LEU A 339 15.67 -29.25 0.38
CA LEU A 339 16.35 -30.52 0.03
C LEU A 339 15.42 -31.74 0.04
N VAL A 340 14.42 -31.76 0.94
CA VAL A 340 13.44 -32.86 1.04
C VAL A 340 12.39 -32.77 -0.06
N PHE A 341 11.98 -31.57 -0.43
CA PHE A 341 10.92 -31.35 -1.41
C PHE A 341 11.45 -31.30 -2.85
N ALA A 342 12.74 -31.03 -3.07
CA ALA A 342 13.33 -30.92 -4.40
C ALA A 342 13.11 -32.15 -5.31
N PRO A 343 13.26 -33.41 -4.85
CA PRO A 343 12.95 -34.58 -5.67
C PRO A 343 11.47 -34.66 -6.04
N ILE A 344 10.58 -34.32 -5.10
CA ILE A 344 9.13 -34.28 -5.32
C ILE A 344 8.79 -33.18 -6.33
N ALA A 345 9.40 -32.00 -6.19
CA ALA A 345 9.21 -30.87 -7.09
C ALA A 345 9.64 -31.19 -8.52
N ALA A 346 10.74 -31.92 -8.70
CA ALA A 346 11.22 -32.38 -10.01
C ALA A 346 10.25 -33.37 -10.67
N ILE A 347 9.79 -34.37 -9.92
CA ILE A 347 8.83 -35.38 -10.40
C ILE A 347 7.49 -34.73 -10.80
N LEU A 348 7.04 -33.72 -10.04
CA LEU A 348 5.76 -33.07 -10.27
C LEU A 348 5.82 -31.89 -11.25
N LEU A 349 6.97 -31.56 -11.84
CA LEU A 349 7.15 -30.36 -12.65
C LEU A 349 6.67 -29.09 -11.92
N TRP A 350 6.92 -29.02 -10.61
CA TRP A 350 6.32 -28.06 -9.70
C TRP A 350 6.54 -26.60 -10.11
N GLY A 351 7.79 -26.25 -10.46
CA GLY A 351 8.13 -24.91 -10.92
C GLY A 351 7.36 -24.50 -12.19
N LEU A 352 7.19 -25.43 -13.13
CA LEU A 352 6.41 -25.19 -14.35
C LEU A 352 4.93 -24.95 -14.04
N GLN A 353 4.36 -25.72 -13.10
CA GLN A 353 2.98 -25.51 -12.64
C GLN A 353 2.81 -24.15 -11.96
N CYS A 354 3.76 -23.74 -11.11
CA CYS A 354 3.75 -22.42 -10.47
C CYS A 354 3.87 -21.29 -11.50
N ALA A 355 4.79 -21.39 -12.47
CA ALA A 355 4.96 -20.38 -13.51
C ALA A 355 3.69 -20.25 -14.37
N ALA A 356 3.09 -21.37 -14.77
CA ALA A 356 1.83 -21.35 -15.52
C ALA A 356 0.65 -20.78 -14.69
N ALA A 357 0.64 -21.01 -13.37
CA ALA A 357 -0.36 -20.41 -12.49
C ALA A 357 -0.17 -18.89 -12.35
N VAL A 358 1.06 -18.39 -12.31
CA VAL A 358 1.38 -16.96 -12.33
C VAL A 358 0.96 -16.32 -13.66
N GLU A 359 1.20 -16.99 -14.80
CA GLU A 359 0.72 -16.46 -16.09
C GLU A 359 -0.80 -16.46 -16.21
N ALA A 360 -1.47 -17.52 -15.74
CA ALA A 360 -2.93 -17.54 -15.69
C ALA A 360 -3.48 -16.43 -14.77
N TRP A 361 -2.77 -16.12 -13.68
CA TRP A 361 -3.09 -14.98 -12.82
C TRP A 361 -2.93 -13.66 -13.58
N ARG A 362 -1.83 -13.45 -14.32
CA ARG A 362 -1.59 -12.23 -15.12
C ARG A 362 -2.67 -12.06 -16.20
N ALA A 363 -3.03 -13.13 -16.91
CA ALA A 363 -4.09 -13.08 -17.91
C ALA A 363 -5.47 -12.72 -17.31
N ARG A 364 -5.76 -13.17 -16.08
CA ARG A 364 -7.05 -12.95 -15.42
C ARG A 364 -7.15 -11.60 -14.72
N HIS A 365 -6.09 -11.19 -14.02
CA HIS A 365 -6.09 -10.06 -13.10
C HIS A 365 -5.25 -8.88 -13.59
N GLY A 366 -4.30 -9.11 -14.49
CA GLY A 366 -3.38 -8.08 -14.98
C GLY A 366 -4.07 -6.83 -15.52
N PRO A 367 -5.11 -6.95 -16.38
CA PRO A 367 -5.85 -5.79 -16.88
C PRO A 367 -6.56 -4.96 -15.80
N ALA A 368 -6.82 -5.52 -14.62
CA ALA A 368 -7.51 -4.82 -13.54
C ALA A 368 -6.54 -4.04 -12.62
N VAL A 369 -5.24 -4.34 -12.66
CA VAL A 369 -4.23 -3.78 -11.73
C VAL A 369 -4.19 -2.25 -11.81
N GLU A 370 -4.16 -1.69 -13.01
CA GLU A 370 -4.17 -0.23 -13.20
C GLU A 370 -5.43 0.41 -12.61
N GLY A 371 -6.59 -0.22 -12.80
CA GLY A 371 -7.86 0.25 -12.24
C GLY A 371 -7.87 0.25 -10.72
N TRP A 372 -7.26 -0.76 -10.09
CA TRP A 372 -7.11 -0.81 -8.63
C TRP A 372 -6.21 0.30 -8.11
N LEU A 373 -5.03 0.48 -8.72
CA LEU A 373 -4.07 1.53 -8.33
C LEU A 373 -4.68 2.92 -8.50
N ARG A 374 -5.37 3.17 -9.61
CA ARG A 374 -6.08 4.44 -9.86
C ARG A 374 -7.20 4.70 -8.85
N SER A 375 -7.96 3.67 -8.47
CA SER A 375 -9.04 3.82 -7.47
C SER A 375 -8.48 4.13 -6.08
N ALA A 376 -7.37 3.50 -5.70
CA ALA A 376 -6.68 3.83 -4.46
C ALA A 376 -6.04 5.23 -4.51
N GLY A 377 -5.48 5.63 -5.66
CA GLY A 377 -4.93 6.96 -5.85
C GLY A 377 -5.98 8.05 -5.69
N GLU A 378 -7.15 7.88 -6.29
CA GLU A 378 -8.28 8.80 -6.12
C GLU A 378 -8.74 8.88 -4.65
N LEU A 379 -8.81 7.75 -3.95
CA LEU A 379 -9.15 7.71 -2.53
C LEU A 379 -8.13 8.49 -1.67
N GLU A 380 -6.83 8.36 -1.93
CA GLU A 380 -5.79 9.11 -1.23
C GLU A 380 -5.80 10.62 -1.55
N ALA A 381 -6.08 10.99 -2.81
CA ALA A 381 -6.21 12.39 -3.19
C ALA A 381 -7.43 13.03 -2.48
N LEU A 382 -8.58 12.33 -2.42
CA LEU A 382 -9.74 12.76 -1.62
C LEU A 382 -9.41 12.85 -0.13
N ALA A 383 -8.66 11.89 0.42
CA ALA A 383 -8.25 11.92 1.82
C ALA A 383 -7.29 13.07 2.15
N SER A 384 -6.48 13.49 1.18
CA SER A 384 -5.59 14.66 1.28
C SER A 384 -6.40 15.95 1.39
N LEU A 385 -7.36 16.17 0.48
CA LEU A 385 -8.29 17.30 0.55
C LEU A 385 -9.14 17.26 1.83
N ALA A 386 -9.59 16.09 2.26
CA ALA A 386 -10.33 15.92 3.51
C ALA A 386 -9.49 16.23 4.75
N THR A 387 -8.18 16.01 4.67
CA THR A 387 -7.25 16.39 5.75
C THR A 387 -7.02 17.89 5.81
N TYR A 388 -6.95 18.56 4.67
CA TYR A 388 -6.94 20.01 4.62
C TYR A 388 -8.22 20.60 5.20
N HIS A 389 -9.39 20.15 4.75
CA HIS A 389 -10.69 20.63 5.25
C HIS A 389 -10.89 20.35 6.75
N PHE A 390 -10.47 19.17 7.25
CA PHE A 390 -10.51 18.88 8.69
C PHE A 390 -9.75 19.91 9.53
N GLY A 391 -8.62 20.41 9.04
CA GLY A 391 -7.85 21.44 9.74
C GLY A 391 -8.39 22.86 9.60
N ARG A 392 -9.29 23.09 8.63
CA ARG A 392 -9.89 24.38 8.31
C ARG A 392 -11.40 24.21 8.08
N PRO A 393 -12.16 23.88 9.14
CA PRO A 393 -13.60 23.61 9.00
C PRO A 393 -14.39 24.83 8.50
N ASP A 394 -13.87 26.05 8.74
CA ASP A 394 -14.48 27.30 8.28
C ASP A 394 -14.26 27.58 6.79
N ASP A 395 -13.31 26.91 6.12
CA ASP A 395 -13.11 27.08 4.68
C ASP A 395 -14.32 26.49 3.94
N PRO A 396 -15.07 27.29 3.16
CA PRO A 396 -16.27 26.81 2.50
C PRO A 396 -15.93 25.92 1.31
N PHE A 397 -16.87 25.02 0.98
CA PHE A 397 -16.86 24.40 -0.34
C PHE A 397 -17.50 25.36 -1.34
N PRO A 398 -16.89 25.59 -2.52
CA PRO A 398 -17.45 26.50 -3.50
C PRO A 398 -18.83 26.01 -3.97
N VAL A 399 -19.77 26.95 -4.07
CA VAL A 399 -21.08 26.71 -4.70
C VAL A 399 -20.86 26.68 -6.21
N LEU A 400 -21.36 25.64 -6.86
CA LEU A 400 -21.25 25.50 -8.31
C LEU A 400 -22.58 25.84 -8.94
N GLU A 401 -22.61 26.91 -9.73
CA GLU A 401 -23.77 27.32 -10.53
C GLU A 401 -23.92 26.43 -11.77
N ASP A 402 -25.14 26.02 -12.10
CA ASP A 402 -25.47 25.20 -13.29
C ASP A 402 -25.81 26.07 -14.52
N GLY A 403 -25.58 27.39 -14.45
CA GLY A 403 -25.87 28.32 -15.53
C GLY A 403 -24.80 28.34 -16.62
N ASP A 404 -25.19 28.71 -17.85
CA ASP A 404 -24.28 28.91 -18.98
C ASP A 404 -23.41 30.16 -18.84
N THR A 405 -23.71 31.02 -17.87
CA THR A 405 -22.98 32.26 -17.62
C THR A 405 -21.78 31.98 -16.72
N PRO A 406 -20.54 32.26 -17.16
CA PRO A 406 -19.35 32.14 -16.31
C PRO A 406 -19.46 33.07 -15.11
N VAL A 407 -19.25 32.50 -13.92
CA VAL A 407 -19.28 33.23 -12.65
C VAL A 407 -18.13 32.74 -11.78
N PHE A 408 -17.37 33.69 -11.24
CA PHE A 408 -16.43 33.50 -10.15
C PHE A 408 -16.68 34.60 -9.13
N ALA A 409 -17.25 34.25 -7.99
CA ALA A 409 -17.50 35.18 -6.90
C ALA A 409 -16.92 34.59 -5.61
N GLY A 410 -16.10 35.37 -4.93
CA GLY A 410 -15.53 35.02 -3.64
C GLY A 410 -15.52 36.22 -2.72
N GLU A 411 -16.06 36.02 -1.53
CA GLU A 411 -16.04 36.97 -0.43
C GLU A 411 -14.99 36.53 0.58
N GLU A 412 -14.25 37.47 1.14
CA GLU A 412 -13.18 37.24 2.11
C GLU A 412 -12.16 36.18 1.66
N LEU A 413 -11.73 36.21 0.39
CA LEU A 413 -10.71 35.30 -0.13
C LEU A 413 -9.32 35.63 0.45
N ALA A 414 -8.69 34.62 1.04
CA ALA A 414 -7.31 34.69 1.52
C ALA A 414 -6.43 33.67 0.78
N HIS A 415 -5.18 34.05 0.49
CA HIS A 415 -4.24 33.15 -0.17
C HIS A 415 -3.89 31.95 0.73
N PRO A 416 -4.12 30.69 0.30
CA PRO A 416 -4.02 29.51 1.17
C PRO A 416 -2.60 29.22 1.69
N LEU A 417 -1.58 29.75 1.01
CA LEU A 417 -0.17 29.63 1.40
C LEU A 417 0.29 30.70 2.41
N LEU A 418 -0.49 31.77 2.63
CA LEU A 418 -0.15 32.78 3.62
C LEU A 418 -0.62 32.37 5.02
N PRO A 419 0.14 32.65 6.09
CA PRO A 419 -0.31 32.38 7.44
C PRO A 419 -1.60 33.11 7.76
N ARG A 420 -2.58 32.40 8.32
CA ARG A 420 -3.93 32.94 8.60
C ARG A 420 -3.90 34.17 9.50
N ALA A 421 -2.97 34.22 10.45
CA ALA A 421 -2.83 35.35 11.36
C ALA A 421 -2.40 36.66 10.68
N THR A 422 -1.88 36.58 9.46
CA THR A 422 -1.34 37.72 8.70
C THR A 422 -2.02 37.96 7.36
N ALA A 423 -2.76 36.98 6.85
CA ALA A 423 -3.45 37.09 5.57
C ALA A 423 -4.60 38.10 5.68
N VAL A 424 -4.62 39.08 4.78
CA VAL A 424 -5.74 40.01 4.63
C VAL A 424 -6.62 39.50 3.51
N ALA A 425 -7.88 39.28 3.83
CA ALA A 425 -8.87 38.75 2.89
C ALA A 425 -9.38 39.84 1.93
N ASN A 426 -9.69 39.47 0.69
CA ASN A 426 -10.22 40.38 -0.33
C ASN A 426 -11.40 39.75 -1.06
N ASP A 427 -12.30 40.59 -1.54
CA ASP A 427 -13.45 40.16 -2.36
C ASP A 427 -13.10 40.22 -3.84
N VAL A 428 -13.53 39.23 -4.61
CA VAL A 428 -13.36 39.20 -6.07
C VAL A 428 -14.63 38.68 -6.72
N THR A 429 -15.16 39.43 -7.69
CA THR A 429 -16.34 39.03 -8.47
C THR A 429 -16.09 39.25 -9.95
N LEU A 430 -16.25 38.17 -10.73
CA LEU A 430 -16.19 38.11 -12.18
C LEU A 430 -17.46 37.40 -12.66
N CYS A 431 -18.35 38.11 -13.35
CA CYS A 431 -19.66 37.58 -13.76
C CYS A 431 -20.06 38.06 -15.15
N GLY A 432 -20.64 37.17 -15.96
CA GLY A 432 -21.28 37.56 -17.22
C GLY A 432 -20.32 37.52 -18.41
N GLU A 433 -20.13 38.68 -19.04
CA GLU A 433 -19.25 38.85 -20.20
C GLU A 433 -17.76 38.72 -19.81
N PRO A 434 -16.84 38.45 -20.76
CA PRO A 434 -15.41 38.42 -20.50
C PRO A 434 -14.92 39.72 -19.84
N GLN A 435 -14.49 39.64 -18.58
CA GLN A 435 -14.04 40.76 -17.77
C GLN A 435 -12.51 40.73 -17.58
N LEU A 436 -11.89 41.90 -17.62
CA LEU A 436 -10.47 42.11 -17.30
C LEU A 436 -10.37 43.05 -16.08
N LEU A 437 -9.80 42.56 -14.98
CA LEU A 437 -9.48 43.38 -13.81
C LEU A 437 -8.07 43.96 -13.95
N VAL A 438 -7.96 45.29 -13.98
CA VAL A 438 -6.67 45.99 -13.99
C VAL A 438 -6.33 46.43 -12.57
N VAL A 439 -5.40 45.72 -11.93
CA VAL A 439 -4.96 45.98 -10.56
C VAL A 439 -3.74 46.91 -10.56
N SER A 440 -3.80 48.03 -9.85
CA SER A 440 -2.70 49.00 -9.70
C SER A 440 -2.46 49.36 -8.23
N GLY A 441 -1.25 49.81 -7.88
CA GLY A 441 -0.87 50.09 -6.50
C GLY A 441 0.64 50.11 -6.27
N SER A 442 1.08 50.57 -5.10
CA SER A 442 2.51 50.67 -4.74
C SER A 442 3.21 49.31 -4.68
N ASN A 443 4.55 49.28 -4.78
CA ASN A 443 5.30 48.05 -4.53
C ASN A 443 5.00 47.53 -3.11
N MET A 444 4.97 46.20 -2.95
CA MET A 444 4.62 45.51 -1.70
C MET A 444 3.16 45.67 -1.22
N SER A 445 2.25 46.23 -2.03
CA SER A 445 0.82 46.31 -1.70
C SER A 445 0.04 44.99 -1.90
N GLY A 446 0.73 43.87 -2.15
CA GLY A 446 0.10 42.56 -2.36
C GLY A 446 -0.59 42.36 -3.71
N LYS A 447 -0.17 43.05 -4.79
CA LYS A 447 -0.81 42.91 -6.13
C LYS A 447 -0.54 41.58 -6.83
N THR A 448 0.61 40.97 -6.54
CA THR A 448 1.02 39.69 -7.13
C THR A 448 0.38 38.51 -6.40
N THR A 449 0.06 38.72 -5.11
CA THR A 449 -0.76 37.84 -4.30
C THR A 449 -2.22 38.01 -4.70
#